data_AF-G8PLA4-F1
#
_entry.id   AF-G8PLA4-F1
#
_cell.length_a   1.000
_cell.length_b   1.000
_cell.length_c   1.000
_cell.angle_alpha   90.00
_cell.angle_beta   90.00
_cell.angle_gamma   90.00
#
_symmetry.space_group_name_H-M   'P 1'
#
loop_
_entity.id
_entity.type
_entity.pdbx_description
1 polymer ?
#
loop_
_entity_poly.entity_id
_entity_poly.type
_entity_poly.pdbx_seq_one_letter_code
_entity_poly.pdbx_strand_id
1 'polypeptide(L)'
;MSDYYEQPEGQSLSLKHAGRSFIAWSEVDLKAAGVPQAAIDGAKKGARLTTIKDECRKRIYAQASAETQMNMATAAAAIAGKSTSDRSADEATLLTSTKAALDWVGAMRAKVVELADDPDINFTLDASWPECPPEVVALTEQF
;
A
#
# COMPACT_ATOMS: atom_id res chain seq x y z
N MET A 1 -15.38 5.99 41.97
CA MET A 1 -14.05 5.43 41.70
C MET A 1 -14.06 4.99 40.26
N SER A 2 -13.48 5.83 39.42
CA SER A 2 -13.52 5.70 37.97
C SER A 2 -12.17 5.17 37.55
N ASP A 3 -11.99 3.86 37.64
CA ASP A 3 -10.81 3.19 37.09
C ASP A 3 -11.00 3.07 35.58
N TYR A 4 -10.91 4.22 34.88
CA TYR A 4 -10.53 4.22 33.48
C TYR A 4 -9.09 3.71 33.48
N TYR A 5 -8.93 2.43 33.14
CA TYR A 5 -7.63 1.88 32.78
C TYR A 5 -7.01 2.82 31.74
N GLU A 6 -5.98 3.56 32.16
CA GLU A 6 -4.96 4.08 31.27
C GLU A 6 -4.47 2.88 30.47
N GLN A 7 -4.98 2.71 29.25
CA GLN A 7 -4.38 1.76 28.32
C GLN A 7 -2.98 2.31 28.04
N PRO A 8 -1.90 1.59 28.42
CA PRO A 8 -0.57 2.03 28.05
C PRO A 8 -0.53 2.08 26.54
N GLU A 9 -0.08 3.22 26.00
CA GLU A 9 0.03 3.48 24.57
C GLU A 9 0.78 2.32 23.89
N GLY A 10 0.01 1.44 23.26
CA GLY A 10 0.48 0.24 22.61
C GLY A 10 -0.58 -0.17 21.60
N GLN A 11 -0.15 -0.36 20.35
CA GLN A 11 -1.05 -0.72 19.25
C GLN A 11 -1.93 -1.92 19.64
N SER A 12 -3.25 -1.74 19.61
CA SER A 12 -4.19 -2.83 19.85
C SER A 12 -4.06 -3.89 18.75
N LEU A 13 -3.93 -5.16 19.15
CA LEU A 13 -3.74 -6.29 18.25
C LEU A 13 -5.00 -7.16 18.18
N SER A 14 -5.23 -7.75 17.02
CA SER A 14 -6.28 -8.75 16.83
C SER A 14 -5.68 -10.04 16.28
N LEU A 15 -5.91 -11.17 16.95
CA LEU A 15 -5.42 -12.48 16.53
C LEU A 15 -6.29 -13.62 17.04
N LYS A 16 -6.09 -14.83 16.48
CA LYS A 16 -6.68 -16.06 16.98
C LYS A 16 -5.58 -16.96 17.57
N HIS A 17 -5.82 -17.50 18.76
CA HIS A 17 -4.91 -18.45 19.40
C HIS A 17 -5.70 -19.48 20.23
N ALA A 18 -5.34 -20.76 20.12
CA ALA A 18 -5.98 -21.86 20.84
C ALA A 18 -7.52 -21.87 20.74
N GLY A 19 -8.07 -21.60 19.55
CA GLY A 19 -9.52 -21.56 19.32
C GLY A 19 -10.24 -20.32 19.86
N ARG A 20 -9.52 -19.38 20.49
CA ARG A 20 -10.05 -18.11 20.98
C ARG A 20 -9.70 -16.97 20.03
N SER A 21 -10.57 -15.97 19.94
CA SER A 21 -10.32 -14.73 19.19
C SER A 21 -10.09 -13.59 20.18
N PHE A 22 -9.01 -12.84 19.96
CA PHE A 22 -8.65 -11.64 20.71
C PHE A 22 -8.81 -10.46 19.74
N ILE A 23 -9.62 -9.47 20.10
CA ILE A 23 -10.00 -8.36 19.22
C ILE A 23 -9.66 -7.04 19.92
N ALA A 24 -8.70 -6.30 19.35
CA ALA A 24 -8.20 -5.04 19.91
C ALA A 24 -7.62 -5.15 21.34
N TRP A 25 -6.84 -6.21 21.61
CA TRP A 25 -6.18 -6.42 22.91
C TRP A 25 -4.80 -5.79 22.93
N SER A 26 -4.36 -5.33 24.11
CA SER A 26 -2.97 -4.91 24.29
C SER A 26 -2.03 -6.12 24.31
N GLU A 27 -0.74 -5.91 24.03
CA GLU A 27 0.26 -6.97 24.18
C GLU A 27 0.33 -7.52 25.61
N VAL A 28 0.16 -6.66 26.62
CA VAL A 28 0.17 -7.06 28.03
C VAL A 28 -0.99 -8.01 28.33
N ASP A 29 -2.19 -7.68 27.86
CA ASP A 29 -3.39 -8.50 28.08
C ASP A 29 -3.29 -9.84 27.34
N LEU A 30 -2.71 -9.85 26.13
CA LEU A 30 -2.46 -11.08 25.37
C LEU A 30 -1.48 -12.00 26.11
N LYS A 31 -0.38 -11.46 26.66
CA LYS A 31 0.55 -12.22 27.49
C LYS A 31 -0.13 -12.77 28.74
N ALA A 32 -0.92 -11.95 29.43
CA ALA A 32 -1.68 -12.36 30.61
C ALA A 32 -2.71 -13.45 30.28
N ALA A 33 -3.28 -13.43 29.08
CA ALA A 33 -4.19 -14.46 28.58
C ALA A 33 -3.49 -15.74 28.08
N GLY A 34 -2.16 -15.84 28.24
CA GLY A 34 -1.37 -17.02 27.87
C GLY A 34 -1.04 -17.11 26.38
N VAL A 35 -1.17 -16.02 25.62
CA VAL A 35 -0.77 -15.99 24.20
C VAL A 35 0.76 -15.96 24.11
N PRO A 36 1.40 -16.89 23.37
CA PRO A 36 2.85 -16.90 23.20
C PRO A 36 3.38 -15.65 22.48
N GLN A 37 4.58 -15.19 22.85
CA GLN A 37 5.22 -14.03 22.22
C GLN A 37 5.30 -14.17 20.69
N ALA A 38 5.61 -15.36 20.16
CA ALA A 38 5.67 -15.59 18.72
C ALA A 38 4.34 -15.31 17.99
N ALA A 39 3.19 -15.60 18.63
CA ALA A 39 1.88 -15.29 18.06
C ALA A 39 1.58 -13.79 18.10
N ILE A 40 2.03 -13.10 19.16
CA ILE A 40 1.94 -11.64 19.29
C ILE A 40 2.81 -10.95 18.22
N ASP A 41 4.05 -11.40 18.04
CA ASP A 41 4.97 -10.85 17.04
C ASP A 41 4.44 -11.07 15.63
N GLY A 42 3.85 -12.24 15.36
CA GLY A 42 3.15 -12.50 14.10
C GLY A 42 1.98 -11.54 13.87
N ALA A 43 1.18 -11.27 14.91
CA ALA A 43 0.08 -10.30 14.83
C ALA A 43 0.58 -8.86 14.58
N LYS A 44 1.67 -8.45 15.23
CA LYS A 44 2.31 -7.15 14.98
C LYS A 44 2.81 -7.00 13.55
N LYS A 45 3.51 -8.02 13.03
CA LYS A 45 3.96 -8.05 11.63
C LYS A 45 2.78 -7.94 10.66
N GLY A 46 1.70 -8.69 10.91
CA GLY A 46 0.47 -8.63 10.11
C GLY A 46 -0.21 -7.27 10.14
N ALA A 47 -0.30 -6.66 11.33
CA ALA A 47 -0.85 -5.31 11.50
C ALA A 47 -0.01 -4.27 10.74
N ARG A 48 1.31 -4.29 10.91
CA ARG A 48 2.25 -3.43 10.19
C ARG A 48 2.11 -3.56 8.67
N LEU A 49 2.12 -4.78 8.15
CA LEU A 49 1.94 -5.04 6.72
C LEU A 49 0.64 -4.44 6.19
N THR A 50 -0.45 -4.54 6.95
CA THR A 50 -1.75 -3.98 6.57
C THR A 50 -1.68 -2.45 6.48
N THR A 51 -1.11 -1.79 7.49
CA THR A 51 -0.94 -0.33 7.50
C THR A 51 -0.06 0.15 6.33
N ILE A 52 1.02 -0.56 6.01
CA ILE A 52 1.89 -0.21 4.88
C ILE A 52 1.16 -0.38 3.54
N LYS A 53 0.33 -1.42 3.38
CA LYS A 53 -0.50 -1.60 2.19
C LYS A 53 -1.49 -0.45 2.01
N ASP A 54 -2.11 0.01 3.10
CA ASP A 54 -3.04 1.14 3.07
C ASP A 54 -2.32 2.45 2.69
N GLU A 55 -1.12 2.68 3.23
CA GLU A 55 -0.30 3.85 2.85
C GLU A 55 0.17 3.78 1.39
N CYS A 56 0.61 2.61 0.91
CA CYS A 56 0.93 2.39 -0.50
C CYS A 56 -0.26 2.74 -1.41
N ARG A 57 -1.45 2.28 -1.04
CA ARG A 57 -2.68 2.53 -1.80
C ARG A 57 -3.04 4.02 -1.81
N LYS A 58 -2.96 4.68 -0.65
CA LYS A 58 -3.18 6.12 -0.51
C LYS A 58 -2.24 6.92 -1.41
N ARG A 59 -0.95 6.57 -1.44
CA ARG A 59 0.07 7.23 -2.27
C ARG A 59 -0.19 7.08 -3.77
N ILE A 60 -0.55 5.87 -4.22
CA ILE A 60 -0.92 5.63 -5.63
C ILE A 60 -2.14 6.47 -6.01
N TYR A 61 -3.17 6.54 -5.16
CA TYR A 61 -4.36 7.35 -5.44
C TYR A 61 -4.14 8.85 -5.33
N ALA A 62 -3.17 9.30 -4.54
CA ALA A 62 -2.77 10.70 -4.50
C ALA A 62 -2.15 11.14 -5.84
N GLN A 63 -1.45 10.24 -6.54
CA GLN A 63 -0.89 10.52 -7.86
C GLN A 63 -1.94 10.44 -8.98
N ALA A 64 -2.79 9.41 -8.96
CA ALA A 64 -3.82 9.22 -9.96
C ALA A 64 -5.10 8.75 -9.28
N SER A 65 -6.17 9.55 -9.37
CA SER A 65 -7.48 9.17 -8.86
C SER A 65 -7.99 7.88 -9.53
N ALA A 66 -8.99 7.22 -8.94
CA ALA A 66 -9.60 6.05 -9.58
C ALA A 66 -10.20 6.38 -10.96
N GLU A 67 -10.74 7.59 -11.14
CA GLU A 67 -11.26 8.08 -12.42
C GLU A 67 -10.13 8.30 -13.44
N THR A 68 -9.07 9.00 -13.04
CA THR A 68 -7.84 9.19 -13.84
C THR A 68 -7.28 7.84 -14.30
N GLN A 69 -7.16 6.86 -13.39
CA GLN A 69 -6.68 5.52 -13.71
C GLN A 69 -7.58 4.79 -14.73
N MET A 70 -8.91 4.92 -14.60
CA MET A 70 -9.86 4.32 -15.53
C MET A 70 -9.75 4.96 -16.93
N ASN A 71 -9.63 6.29 -16.99
CA ASN A 71 -9.50 7.01 -18.24
C ASN A 71 -8.19 6.66 -18.96
N MET A 72 -7.07 6.60 -18.23
CA MET A 72 -5.78 6.13 -18.74
C MET A 72 -5.87 4.71 -19.32
N ALA A 73 -6.46 3.77 -18.56
CA ALA A 73 -6.61 2.38 -18.99
C ALA A 73 -7.48 2.26 -20.25
N THR A 74 -8.57 3.03 -20.32
CA THR A 74 -9.48 3.06 -21.47
C THR A 74 -8.79 3.64 -22.71
N ALA A 75 -8.08 4.76 -22.56
CA ALA A 75 -7.32 5.36 -23.65
C ALA A 75 -6.23 4.41 -24.18
N ALA A 76 -5.45 3.80 -23.28
CA ALA A 76 -4.44 2.82 -23.64
C ALA A 76 -5.04 1.59 -24.36
N ALA A 77 -6.20 1.09 -23.90
CA ALA A 77 -6.90 -0.02 -24.55
C ALA A 77 -7.40 0.33 -25.96
N ALA A 78 -7.97 1.53 -26.14
CA ALA A 78 -8.42 2.01 -27.44
C ALA A 78 -7.26 2.11 -28.46
N ILE A 79 -6.11 2.61 -28.01
CA ILE A 79 -4.90 2.71 -28.84
C ILE A 79 -4.31 1.33 -29.13
N ALA A 80 -4.28 0.43 -28.14
CA ALA A 80 -3.76 -0.93 -28.29
C ALA A 80 -4.53 -1.75 -29.34
N GLY A 81 -5.82 -1.44 -29.55
CA GLY A 81 -6.64 -2.04 -30.60
C GLY A 81 -6.26 -1.64 -32.03
N LYS A 82 -5.48 -0.56 -32.21
CA LYS A 82 -4.97 -0.15 -33.53
C LYS A 82 -3.77 -1.01 -33.94
N SER A 83 -3.60 -1.18 -35.25
CA SER A 83 -2.35 -1.71 -35.78
C SER A 83 -1.20 -0.76 -35.42
N THR A 84 0.01 -1.27 -35.24
CA THR A 84 1.17 -0.44 -34.89
C THR A 84 1.48 0.62 -35.94
N SER A 85 1.20 0.37 -37.22
CA SER A 85 1.39 1.35 -38.30
C SER A 85 0.36 2.48 -38.31
N ASP A 86 -0.79 2.29 -37.65
CA ASP A 86 -1.87 3.28 -37.60
C ASP A 86 -1.82 4.16 -36.33
N ARG A 87 -0.84 3.93 -35.46
CA ARG A 87 -0.66 4.71 -34.22
C ARG A 87 0.08 6.00 -34.51
N SER A 88 -0.41 7.11 -33.96
CA SER A 88 0.37 8.35 -33.98
C SER A 88 1.57 8.27 -33.02
N ALA A 89 2.50 9.22 -33.14
CA ALA A 89 3.62 9.35 -32.20
C ALA A 89 3.13 9.63 -30.76
N ASP A 90 2.08 10.44 -30.62
CA ASP A 90 1.47 10.74 -29.32
C ASP A 90 0.84 9.49 -28.70
N GLU A 91 0.20 8.64 -29.51
CA GLU A 91 -0.39 7.38 -29.07
C GLU A 91 0.68 6.38 -28.61
N ALA A 92 1.80 6.28 -29.33
CA ALA A 92 2.94 5.49 -28.90
C ALA A 92 3.55 6.01 -27.58
N THR A 93 3.59 7.33 -27.41
CA THR A 93 4.05 7.98 -26.18
C THR A 93 3.13 7.67 -25.02
N LEU A 94 1.80 7.79 -25.20
CA LEU A 94 0.81 7.46 -24.18
C LEU A 94 0.94 6.01 -23.71
N LEU A 95 1.11 5.05 -24.63
CA LEU A 95 1.33 3.64 -24.26
C LEU A 95 2.62 3.45 -23.45
N THR A 96 3.69 4.15 -23.82
CA THR A 96 4.98 4.10 -23.13
C THR A 96 4.86 4.67 -21.71
N SER A 97 4.25 5.84 -21.55
CA SER A 97 4.02 6.44 -20.23
C SER A 97 3.04 5.61 -19.38
N THR A 98 2.04 4.98 -20.00
CA THR A 98 1.13 4.06 -19.29
C THR A 98 1.88 2.84 -18.76
N LYS A 99 2.82 2.30 -19.54
CA LYS A 99 3.70 1.22 -19.08
C LYS A 99 4.58 1.67 -17.91
N ALA A 100 5.16 2.87 -17.97
CA ALA A 100 5.93 3.44 -16.86
C ALA A 100 5.09 3.60 -15.58
N ALA A 101 3.82 4.02 -15.71
CA ALA A 101 2.90 4.12 -14.59
C ALA A 101 2.62 2.76 -13.93
N LEU A 102 2.41 1.72 -14.74
CA LEU A 102 2.22 0.34 -14.26
C LEU A 102 3.48 -0.20 -13.58
N ASP A 103 4.66 0.09 -14.11
CA ASP A 103 5.94 -0.31 -13.53
C ASP A 103 6.18 0.37 -12.17
N TRP A 104 5.89 1.67 -12.07
CA TRP A 104 5.96 2.41 -10.82
C TRP A 104 4.98 1.84 -9.77
N VAL A 105 3.74 1.53 -10.15
CA VAL A 105 2.78 0.85 -9.25
C VAL A 105 3.31 -0.52 -8.81
N GLY A 106 3.99 -1.25 -9.70
CA GLY A 106 4.68 -2.49 -9.39
C GLY A 106 5.77 -2.30 -8.34
N ALA A 107 6.64 -1.30 -8.54
CA ALA A 107 7.70 -0.94 -7.61
C ALA A 107 7.14 -0.52 -6.23
N MET A 108 6.09 0.29 -6.20
CA MET A 108 5.39 0.69 -4.97
C MET A 108 4.92 -0.54 -4.18
N ARG A 109 4.31 -1.51 -4.86
CA ARG A 109 3.82 -2.76 -4.24
C ARG A 109 4.95 -3.68 -3.78
N ALA A 110 6.06 -3.74 -4.52
CA ALA A 110 7.25 -4.47 -4.10
C ALA A 110 7.84 -3.86 -2.81
N LYS A 111 7.87 -2.52 -2.72
CA LYS A 111 8.38 -1.79 -1.57
C LYS A 111 7.63 -2.10 -0.27
N VAL A 112 6.34 -2.42 -0.35
CA VAL A 112 5.52 -2.81 0.81
C VAL A 112 6.16 -3.98 1.58
N VAL A 113 6.72 -4.97 0.88
CA VAL A 113 7.33 -6.15 1.52
C VAL A 113 8.61 -5.74 2.24
N GLU A 114 9.48 -4.98 1.57
CA GLU A 114 10.72 -4.46 2.17
C GLU A 114 10.45 -3.63 3.42
N LEU A 115 9.46 -2.73 3.36
CA LEU A 115 9.08 -1.88 4.49
C LEU A 115 8.43 -2.68 5.64
N ALA A 116 7.74 -3.78 5.32
CA ALA A 116 7.12 -4.62 6.34
C ALA A 116 8.14 -5.48 7.10
N ASP A 117 9.21 -5.89 6.42
CA ASP A 117 10.27 -6.72 7.00
C ASP A 117 11.20 -5.93 7.93
N ASP A 118 11.37 -4.63 7.68
CA ASP A 118 12.16 -3.74 8.54
C ASP A 118 11.25 -2.86 9.42
N PRO A 119 11.19 -3.10 10.75
CA PRO A 119 10.38 -2.30 11.67
C PRO A 119 10.93 -0.88 11.89
N ASP A 120 12.21 -0.64 11.61
CA ASP A 120 12.88 0.64 11.88
C ASP A 120 12.68 1.64 10.73
N ILE A 121 12.29 1.16 9.54
CA ILE A 121 11.96 2.05 8.43
C ILE A 121 10.61 2.73 8.67
N ASN A 122 10.65 4.06 8.70
CA ASN A 122 9.46 4.89 8.76
C ASN A 122 8.78 4.97 7.37
N PHE A 123 7.85 4.07 7.12
CA PHE A 123 7.05 4.03 5.88
C PHE A 123 6.13 5.25 5.68
N THR A 124 6.00 6.15 6.67
CA THR A 124 5.20 7.38 6.50
C THR A 124 5.97 8.50 5.78
N LEU A 125 7.30 8.37 5.67
CA LEU A 125 8.15 9.31 4.95
C LEU A 125 8.11 9.07 3.44
N ASP A 126 8.09 10.13 2.65
CA ASP A 126 8.12 10.04 1.18
C ASP A 126 9.38 9.35 0.67
N ALA A 127 10.53 9.63 1.31
CA ALA A 127 11.81 9.02 0.98
C ALA A 127 11.85 7.49 1.13
N SER A 128 10.86 6.89 1.81
CA SER A 128 10.75 5.43 1.95
C SER A 128 10.14 4.75 0.72
N TRP A 129 9.60 5.52 -0.22
CA TRP A 129 8.87 5.02 -1.39
C TRP A 129 9.60 5.36 -2.70
N PRO A 130 9.40 4.55 -3.76
CA PRO A 130 9.86 4.91 -5.10
C PRO A 130 9.29 6.26 -5.55
N GLU A 131 10.16 7.13 -6.04
CA GLU A 131 9.78 8.38 -6.66
C GLU A 131 8.89 8.11 -7.89
N CYS A 132 7.83 8.92 -8.06
CA CYS A 132 6.97 8.85 -9.23
C CYS A 132 7.73 9.41 -10.45
N PRO A 133 7.89 8.65 -11.55
CA PRO A 133 8.59 9.14 -12.73
C PRO A 133 7.90 10.40 -13.31
N PRO A 134 8.65 11.41 -13.79
CA PRO A 134 8.07 12.64 -14.34
C PRO A 134 7.09 12.41 -15.49
N GLU A 135 7.33 11.39 -16.33
CA GLU A 135 6.44 11.01 -17.43
C GLU A 135 5.11 10.41 -16.95
N VAL A 136 5.08 9.83 -15.74
CA VAL A 136 3.85 9.35 -15.10
C VAL A 136 3.07 10.52 -14.55
N VAL A 137 3.74 11.47 -13.91
CA VAL A 137 3.12 12.72 -13.44
C VAL A 137 2.47 13.47 -14.61
N ALA A 138 3.23 13.70 -15.69
CA ALA A 138 2.72 14.37 -16.88
C ALA A 138 1.59 13.61 -17.58
N LEU A 139 1.58 12.27 -17.51
CA LEU A 139 0.47 11.47 -18.02
C LEU A 139 -0.78 11.64 -17.17
N THR A 140 -0.65 11.66 -15.84
CA THR A 140 -1.82 11.81 -14.94
C THR A 140 -2.47 13.17 -15.03
N GLU A 141 -1.72 14.22 -15.37
CA GLU A 141 -2.25 15.58 -15.59
C GLU A 141 -3.09 15.71 -16.87
N GLN A 142 -3.00 14.74 -17.79
CA GLN A 142 -3.79 14.71 -19.03
C GLN A 142 -5.21 14.15 -18.82
N PHE A 143 -5.52 13.58 -17.65
CA PHE A 143 -6.73 12.81 -17.37
C PHE A 143 -7.43 13.23 -16.08
#